data_AF-A0A920ITC0-F1
#
_entry.id   AF-A0A920ITC0-F1
#
_cell.length_a   1.000
_cell.length_b   1.000
_cell.length_c   1.000
_cell.angle_alpha   90.00
_cell.angle_beta   90.00
_cell.angle_gamma   90.00
#
_symmetry.space_group_name_H-M   'P 1'
#
loop_
_entity.id
_entity.type
_entity.pdbx_description
1 polymer ?
#
loop_
_entity_poly.entity_id
_entity_poly.type
_entity_poly.pdbx_seq_one_letter_code
_entity_poly.pdbx_strand_id
1 'polypeptide(L)' 'MIGSAAMASCYIASGKAEVYKEKGIYLWDILAGAAIVEAAGGLAEIKNVRDNYQVDVTFSNQKIKG' A
#
# COMPACT_ATOMS: atom_id res chain seq x y z
N MET A 1 11.53 -7.68 2.01
CA MET A 1 11.53 -6.22 2.18
C MET A 1 11.94 -5.61 0.84
N ILE A 2 11.01 -5.00 0.11
CA ILE A 2 11.37 -4.03 -0.92
C ILE A 2 11.71 -2.76 -0.14
N GLY A 3 12.89 -2.18 -0.32
CA GLY A 3 13.32 -0.97 0.40
C GLY A 3 12.60 0.32 -0.03
N SER A 4 11.37 0.22 -0.57
CA SER A 4 10.59 1.33 -1.14
C SER A 4 9.10 0.99 -1.23
N ALA A 5 8.27 1.64 -0.41
CA ALA A 5 6.82 1.49 -0.45
C ALA A 5 6.22 1.86 -1.82
N ALA A 6 6.80 2.85 -2.50
CA ALA A 6 6.41 3.24 -3.86
C ALA A 6 6.59 2.10 -4.87
N MET A 7 7.76 1.44 -4.88
CA MET A 7 7.98 0.29 -5.77
C MET A 7 7.06 -0.88 -5.44
N ALA A 8 6.83 -1.16 -4.15
CA ALA A 8 5.89 -2.19 -3.73
C ALA A 8 4.49 -1.93 -4.30
N SER A 9 4.03 -0.67 -4.27
CA SER A 9 2.76 -0.24 -4.83
C SER A 9 2.66 -0.49 -6.34
N CYS A 10 3.72 -0.20 -7.10
CA CYS A 10 3.77 -0.48 -8.54
C CYS A 10 3.72 -2.00 -8.84
N TYR A 11 4.33 -2.84 -8.01
CA TYR A 11 4.23 -4.28 -8.16
C TYR A 11 2.82 -4.81 -7.87
N ILE A 12 2.13 -4.26 -6.86
CA ILE A 12 0.74 -4.58 -6.56
C ILE A 12 -0.17 -4.16 -7.72
N ALA A 13 -0.05 -2.90 -8.17
CA ALA A 13 -0.84 -2.34 -9.26
C ALA A 13 -0.64 -3.08 -10.60
N SER A 14 0.58 -3.57 -10.87
CA SER A 14 0.87 -4.39 -12.06
C SER A 14 0.51 -5.88 -11.90
N GLY A 15 -0.04 -6.29 -10.76
CA GLY A 15 -0.39 -7.68 -10.47
C GLY A 15 0.82 -8.63 -10.32
N LYS A 16 2.03 -8.08 -10.19
CA LYS A 16 3.29 -8.83 -9.96
C LYS A 16 3.49 -9.20 -8.49
N ALA A 17 2.79 -8.53 -7.59
CA ALA A 17 2.70 -8.86 -6.18
C ALA A 17 1.23 -8.87 -5.75
N GLU A 18 0.91 -9.63 -4.70
CA GLU A 18 -0.46 -9.80 -4.20
C GLU A 18 -0.80 -8.89 -3.03
N VAL A 19 0.13 -8.73 -2.07
CA VAL A 19 -0.08 -7.92 -0.88
C VAL A 19 1.21 -7.24 -0.43
N TYR A 20 1.11 -5.98 -0.01
CA TYR A 20 2.15 -5.24 0.69
C TYR A 20 1.56 -4.74 2.01
N LYS A 21 2.29 -4.95 3.11
CA LYS A 21 1.89 -4.51 4.45
C LYS A 21 3.07 -3.91 5.15
N GLU A 22 2.87 -2.74 5.75
CA GLU A 22 3.90 -2.07 6.54
C GLU A 22 3.25 -1.35 7.72
N LYS A 23 3.97 -1.31 8.85
CA LYS A 23 3.50 -0.68 10.09
C LYS A 23 4.39 0.50 10.44
N GLY A 24 3.77 1.60 10.84
CA GLY A 24 4.49 2.80 11.26
C GLY A 24 5.24 3.53 10.12
N ILE A 25 4.80 3.38 8.86
CA ILE A 25 5.32 4.14 7.73
C ILE A 25 4.73 5.55 7.75
N TYR A 26 5.47 6.57 7.32
CA TYR A 26 4.92 7.91 7.23
C TYR A 26 3.87 8.01 6.12
N LEU A 27 2.79 8.73 6.39
CA LEU A 27 1.67 8.88 5.47
C LEU A 27 2.12 9.30 4.06
N TRP A 28 3.00 10.31 3.95
CA TRP A 28 3.47 10.82 2.65
C TRP A 28 4.28 9.80 1.83
N ASP A 29 4.93 8.82 2.46
CA ASP A 29 5.69 7.78 1.75
C ASP A 29 4.77 6.79 1.02
N ILE A 30 3.48 6.73 1.39
CA ILE A 30 2.51 5.77 0.84
C ILE A 30 1.37 6.40 0.04
N LEU A 31 1.13 7.72 0.12
CA LEU A 31 -0.03 8.36 -0.52
C LEU A 31 -0.03 8.17 -2.04
N ALA A 32 1.11 8.37 -2.71
CA ALA A 32 1.23 8.16 -4.14
C ALA A 32 1.02 6.68 -4.53
N GLY A 33 1.54 5.77 -3.71
CA GLY A 33 1.38 4.33 -3.90
C GLY A 33 -0.07 3.88 -3.76
N ALA A 34 -0.78 4.38 -2.75
CA ALA A 34 -2.20 4.13 -2.53
C ALA A 34 -3.04 4.56 -3.74
N ALA A 35 -2.82 5.77 -4.25
CA ALA A 35 -3.53 6.28 -5.42
C ALA A 35 -3.30 5.41 -6.68
N ILE A 36 -2.07 4.93 -6.89
CA ILE A 36 -1.74 4.04 -8.01
C ILE A 36 -2.44 2.69 -7.87
N VAL A 37 -2.43 2.10 -6.68
CA VAL A 37 -3.07 0.80 -6.40
C VAL A 37 -4.58 0.89 -6.60
N GLU A 38 -5.22 1.93 -6.07
CA GLU A 38 -6.66 2.18 -6.25
C GLU A 38 -7.01 2.43 -7.72
N ALA A 39 -6.22 3.22 -8.46
CA ALA A 39 -6.43 3.47 -9.88
C ALA A 39 -6.31 2.19 -10.74
N ALA A 40 -5.52 1.21 -10.29
CA ALA A 40 -5.39 -0.10 -10.92
C ALA A 40 -6.52 -1.09 -10.51
N GLY A 41 -7.48 -0.65 -9.69
CA GLY A 41 -8.56 -1.50 -9.16
C GLY A 41 -8.14 -2.39 -7.98
N GLY A 42 -7.00 -2.08 -7.35
CA GLY A 42 -6.57 -2.70 -6.11
C GLY A 42 -7.27 -2.13 -4.87
N LEU A 43 -6.84 -2.57 -3.70
CA LEU A 43 -7.27 -2.08 -2.40
C LEU A 43 -6.07 -1.41 -1.71
N ALA A 44 -6.26 -0.18 -1.25
CA ALA A 44 -5.33 0.56 -0.42
C ALA A 44 -5.97 0.90 0.93
N GLU A 45 -5.63 0.11 1.95
CA GLU A 45 -6.15 0.30 3.31
C GLU A 45 -5.10 1.00 4.19
N ILE A 46 -5.49 2.13 4.80
CA ILE A 46 -4.67 2.91 5.72
C ILE A 46 -5.37 2.90 7.09
N LYS A 47 -4.66 2.46 8.14
CA LYS A 47 -5.16 2.27 9.50
C LYS A 47 -4.18 2.82 10.53
N ASN A 48 -4.62 2.91 11.78
CA ASN A 48 -3.80 3.28 12.93
C ASN A 48 -3.00 4.57 12.71
N VAL A 49 -3.66 5.63 12.24
CA VAL A 49 -3.03 6.94 12.08
C VAL A 49 -2.64 7.49 13.44
N ARG A 50 -1.33 7.68 13.64
CA ARG A 50 -0.73 8.18 14.88
C ARG A 50 -0.51 9.68 14.79
N ASP A 51 -0.34 10.34 15.94
CA ASP A 51 -0.10 11.78 16.03
C ASP A 51 1.18 12.26 15.31
N ASN A 52 2.15 11.35 15.12
CA ASN A 52 3.39 11.61 14.38
C ASN A 52 3.27 11.32 12.87
N TYR A 53 2.04 11.26 12.33
CA TYR A 53 1.74 10.98 10.92
C TYR A 53 2.18 9.60 10.41
N GLN A 54 2.52 8.69 11.33
CA GLN A 54 2.74 7.30 10.97
C GLN A 54 1.42 6.55 10.85
N VAL A 55 1.38 5.62 9.92
CA VAL A 55 0.21 4.79 9.62
C VAL A 55 0.62 3.34 9.45
N ASP A 56 -0.35 2.45 9.61
CA ASP A 56 -0.25 1.06 9.18
C ASP A 56 -0.98 0.92 7.85
N VAL A 57 -0.32 0.34 6.84
CA VAL A 57 -0.83 0.27 5.47
C VAL A 57 -0.96 -1.18 5.01
N THR A 58 -1.99 -1.46 4.22
CA THR A 58 -2.17 -2.72 3.47
C THR A 58 -2.59 -2.40 2.04
N PHE A 59 -1.73 -2.74 1.07
CA PHE A 59 -2.05 -2.67 -0.36
C PHE A 59 -2.26 -4.07 -0.92
N SER A 60 -3.27 -4.27 -1.76
CA SER A 60 -3.55 -5.55 -2.42
C SER A 60 -4.12 -5.36 -3.82
N ASN A 61 -3.89 -6.31 -4.72
CA ASN A 61 -4.44 -6.29 -6.08
C ASN A 61 -5.88 -6.85 -6.18
N GLN A 62 -6.57 -7.02 -5.05
CA GLN A 62 -7.95 -7.55 -4.94
C GLN A 62 -8.21 -8.92 -5.61
N LYS A 63 -7.18 -9.66 -6.05
CA LYS A 63 -7.38 -11.04 -6.56
C LYS A 63 -7.76 -12.04 -5.47
N ILE A 64 -7.67 -11.66 -4.20
CA ILE A 64 -8.12 -12.48 -3.07
C ILE A 64 -9.60 -12.20 -2.85
N LYS A 65 -10.46 -12.84 -3.65
CA LYS A 65 -11.83 -13.18 -3.24
C LYS A 65 -11.73 -14.43 -2.36
N GLY A 66 -11.49 -14.22 -1.08
CA GLY A 66 -11.72 -15.23 -0.04
C GLY A 66 -13.16 -15.15 0.44
#